data_AF-A0A0G1JRS2-F1
#
_entry.id   AF-A0A0G1JRS2-F1
#
_cell.length_a   1.000
_cell.length_b   1.000
_cell.length_c   1.000
_cell.angle_alpha   90.00
_cell.angle_beta   90.00
_cell.angle_gamma   90.00
#
_symmetry.space_group_name_H-M   'P 1'
#
loop_
_entity.id
_entity.type
_entity.pdbx_description
1 polymer ?
#
loop_
_entity_poly.entity_id
_entity_poly.type
_entity_poly.pdbx_seq_one_letter_code
_entity_poly.pdbx_strand_id
1 'polypeptide(L)'
;MNPFSEDNLVEQTVIKLIKEVWADSACHINAFKDEDDLKLGRDNQGEVVLKKYLLPALKKLNPALSADALAQAADSITRDRSNLSLVKANQEIYKLLRDGVNVSVTKANGETGDERVRFFDFDAPAENHFLCVSQLWVVGEMYTRRADVILFVNGIPLVLLELKASHKSLVDAHRVNIRDYKTAIPKLF
;
A
#
# COMPACT_ATOMS: atom_id res chain seq x y z
N MET A 1 -6.39 -24.27 8.70
CA MET A 1 -7.19 -23.19 9.32
C MET A 1 -8.65 -23.65 9.31
N ASN A 2 -9.40 -23.54 10.41
CA ASN A 2 -10.80 -23.98 10.43
C ASN A 2 -11.63 -23.02 9.57
N PRO A 3 -12.28 -23.47 8.47
CA PRO A 3 -13.01 -22.59 7.57
C PRO A 3 -14.19 -21.86 8.24
N PHE A 4 -14.63 -22.32 9.43
CA PHE A 4 -15.76 -21.78 10.17
C PHE A 4 -15.36 -21.00 11.44
N SER A 5 -14.11 -20.56 11.60
CA SER A 5 -13.79 -19.64 12.70
C SER A 5 -14.48 -18.28 12.49
N GLU A 6 -14.98 -17.68 13.57
CA GLU A 6 -15.63 -16.35 13.51
C GLU A 6 -14.72 -15.29 12.90
N ASP A 7 -13.42 -15.33 13.22
CA ASP A 7 -12.42 -14.42 12.63
C ASP A 7 -12.38 -14.56 11.09
N ASN A 8 -12.51 -15.78 10.56
CA ASN A 8 -12.55 -16.01 9.10
C ASN A 8 -13.88 -15.50 8.50
N LEU A 9 -15.01 -15.68 9.19
CA LEU A 9 -16.30 -15.19 8.72
C LEU A 9 -16.35 -13.65 8.63
N VAL A 10 -15.75 -12.96 9.61
CA VAL A 10 -15.63 -11.49 9.59
C VAL A 10 -14.75 -11.05 8.41
N GLU A 11 -13.59 -11.66 8.21
CA GLU A 11 -12.70 -11.35 7.08
C GLU A 11 -13.40 -11.55 5.73
N GLN A 12 -14.03 -12.71 5.50
CA GLN A 12 -14.72 -12.98 4.24
C GLN A 12 -15.86 -11.98 3.99
N THR A 13 -16.56 -11.55 5.04
CA THR A 13 -17.61 -10.54 4.94
C THR A 13 -17.05 -9.19 4.53
N VAL A 14 -15.94 -8.75 5.15
CA VAL A 14 -15.26 -7.50 4.80
C VAL A 14 -14.78 -7.52 3.36
N ILE A 15 -14.13 -8.61 2.92
CA ILE A 15 -13.65 -8.77 1.53
C ILE A 15 -14.84 -8.71 0.55
N LYS A 16 -15.96 -9.38 0.88
CA LYS A 16 -17.17 -9.33 0.04
C LYS A 16 -17.68 -7.91 -0.12
N LEU A 17 -17.79 -7.15 0.97
CA LEU A 17 -18.24 -5.75 0.93
C LEU A 17 -17.29 -4.87 0.11
N ILE A 18 -15.98 -5.08 0.22
CA ILE A 18 -15.00 -4.32 -0.57
C ILE A 18 -15.20 -4.56 -2.08
N LYS A 19 -15.39 -5.83 -2.49
CA LYS A 19 -15.68 -6.17 -3.89
C LYS A 19 -16.95 -5.51 -4.40
N GLU A 20 -17.98 -5.45 -3.58
CA GLU A 20 -19.25 -4.77 -3.91
C GLU A 20 -19.07 -3.26 -4.03
N VAL A 21 -18.37 -2.62 -3.07
CA VAL A 21 -18.13 -1.17 -3.06
C VAL A 21 -17.28 -0.71 -4.24
N TRP A 22 -16.24 -1.47 -4.59
CA TRP A 22 -15.40 -1.16 -5.76
C TRP A 22 -15.95 -1.73 -7.07
N ALA A 23 -17.08 -2.43 -7.03
CA ALA A 23 -17.69 -3.09 -8.17
C ALA A 23 -16.70 -3.96 -8.99
N ASP A 24 -15.74 -4.58 -8.29
CA ASP A 24 -14.69 -5.39 -8.90
C ASP A 24 -14.50 -6.70 -8.11
N SER A 25 -14.84 -7.82 -8.74
CA SER A 25 -14.70 -9.15 -8.13
C SER A 25 -13.25 -9.66 -8.08
N ALA A 26 -12.38 -9.10 -8.93
CA ALA A 26 -10.97 -9.47 -9.08
C ALA A 26 -10.03 -8.60 -8.22
N CYS A 27 -10.55 -7.59 -7.53
CA CYS A 27 -9.77 -6.67 -6.69
C CYS A 27 -9.24 -7.31 -5.39
N HIS A 28 -9.17 -8.64 -5.26
CA HIS A 28 -8.76 -9.32 -4.03
C HIS A 28 -7.69 -10.38 -4.26
N ILE A 29 -6.64 -10.34 -3.43
CA ILE A 29 -5.61 -11.37 -3.33
C ILE A 29 -5.48 -11.79 -1.87
N ASN A 30 -5.49 -13.09 -1.59
CA ASN A 30 -5.16 -13.63 -0.27
C ASN A 30 -3.67 -14.03 -0.27
N ALA A 31 -2.82 -13.26 0.41
CA ALA A 31 -1.37 -13.44 0.42
C ALA A 31 -0.87 -14.33 1.58
N PHE A 32 -1.73 -15.24 2.09
CA PHE A 32 -1.36 -16.12 3.20
C PHE A 32 -0.23 -17.09 2.83
N LYS A 33 -0.16 -17.52 1.57
CA LYS A 33 0.86 -18.43 1.04
C LYS A 33 1.83 -17.68 0.12
N ASP A 34 3.06 -18.16 0.07
CA ASP A 34 4.11 -17.57 -0.79
C ASP A 34 3.72 -17.54 -2.28
N GLU A 35 3.01 -18.57 -2.78
CA GLU A 35 2.54 -18.62 -4.17
C GLU A 35 1.60 -17.46 -4.53
N ASP A 36 0.79 -17.03 -3.58
CA ASP A 36 -0.13 -15.91 -3.74
C ASP A 36 0.56 -14.57 -3.49
N ASP A 37 1.54 -14.54 -2.57
CA ASP A 37 2.37 -13.36 -2.33
C ASP A 37 3.16 -12.95 -3.57
N LEU A 38 3.69 -13.92 -4.33
CA LEU A 38 4.37 -13.67 -5.61
C LEU A 38 3.50 -12.91 -6.62
N LYS A 39 2.17 -13.04 -6.54
CA LYS A 39 1.24 -12.29 -7.42
C LYS A 39 1.27 -10.79 -7.16
N LEU A 40 1.73 -10.36 -5.97
CA LEU A 40 1.88 -8.95 -5.60
C LEU A 40 3.10 -8.30 -6.28
N GLY A 41 4.05 -9.10 -6.77
CA GLY A 41 5.23 -8.62 -7.48
C GLY A 41 6.21 -7.86 -6.59
N ARG A 42 6.37 -8.32 -5.34
CA ARG A 42 7.36 -7.84 -4.38
C ARG A 42 8.66 -8.62 -4.56
N ASP A 43 9.80 -7.95 -4.43
CA ASP A 43 11.11 -8.61 -4.45
C ASP A 43 11.41 -9.30 -3.12
N ASN A 44 10.86 -8.78 -2.02
CA ASN A 44 10.94 -9.36 -0.69
C ASN A 44 9.73 -8.98 0.18
N GLN A 45 9.48 -9.74 1.24
CA GLN A 45 8.35 -9.52 2.15
C GLN A 45 8.45 -8.23 2.99
N GLY A 46 9.58 -7.51 2.95
CA GLY A 46 9.73 -6.19 3.59
C GLY A 46 9.22 -5.04 2.73
N GLU A 47 8.86 -5.29 1.47
CA GLU A 47 8.24 -4.30 0.59
C GLU A 47 6.75 -4.18 0.89
N VAL A 48 6.31 -2.94 1.06
CA VAL A 48 4.90 -2.62 1.34
C VAL A 48 4.25 -1.84 0.21
N VAL A 49 5.03 -1.24 -0.70
CA VAL A 49 4.53 -0.60 -1.92
C VAL A 49 4.67 -1.59 -3.06
N LEU A 50 3.58 -1.86 -3.76
CA LEU A 50 3.53 -2.84 -4.84
C LEU A 50 3.90 -2.17 -6.18
N LYS A 51 5.20 -2.14 -6.49
CA LYS A 51 5.72 -1.48 -7.71
C LYS A 51 5.09 -2.02 -9.01
N LYS A 52 4.71 -3.30 -9.02
CA LYS A 52 3.95 -3.96 -10.10
C LYS A 52 2.68 -3.19 -10.50
N TYR A 53 1.95 -2.63 -9.53
CA TYR A 53 0.73 -1.86 -9.78
C TYR A 53 1.00 -0.35 -9.85
N LEU A 54 1.99 0.13 -9.12
CA LEU A 54 2.36 1.54 -9.08
C LEU A 54 2.91 2.06 -10.40
N LEU A 55 3.88 1.38 -11.01
CA LEU A 55 4.53 1.89 -12.23
C LEU A 55 3.55 2.05 -13.40
N PRO A 56 2.65 1.08 -13.70
CA PRO A 56 1.61 1.28 -14.70
C PRO A 56 0.65 2.43 -14.38
N ALA A 57 0.24 2.57 -13.10
CA ALA A 57 -0.64 3.66 -12.67
C ALA A 57 0.02 5.04 -12.84
N LEU A 58 1.30 5.16 -12.45
CA LEU A 58 2.10 6.37 -12.67
C LEU A 58 2.20 6.71 -14.16
N LYS A 59 2.36 5.72 -15.04
CA LYS A 59 2.41 5.95 -16.49
C LYS A 59 1.06 6.40 -17.05
N LYS A 60 -0.05 5.83 -16.57
CA LYS A 60 -1.42 6.27 -16.92
C LYS A 60 -1.65 7.73 -16.51
N LEU A 61 -1.26 8.10 -15.29
CA LEU A 61 -1.47 9.44 -14.72
C LEU A 61 -0.56 10.52 -15.31
N ASN A 62 0.64 10.13 -15.75
CA ASN A 62 1.70 11.05 -16.20
C ASN A 62 2.26 10.59 -17.56
N PRO A 63 1.44 10.58 -18.64
CA PRO A 63 1.80 9.92 -19.91
C PRO A 63 3.01 10.53 -20.62
N ALA A 64 3.28 11.82 -20.40
CA ALA A 64 4.40 12.54 -21.01
C ALA A 64 5.77 12.19 -20.39
N LEU A 65 5.81 11.53 -19.23
CA LEU A 65 7.06 11.27 -18.51
C LEU A 65 7.71 9.95 -18.94
N SER A 66 9.04 9.93 -18.88
CA SER A 66 9.86 8.75 -19.18
C SER A 66 9.76 7.69 -18.08
N ALA A 67 10.10 6.44 -18.41
CA ALA A 67 10.12 5.37 -17.42
C ALA A 67 11.07 5.68 -16.24
N ASP A 68 12.22 6.29 -16.52
CA ASP A 68 13.20 6.68 -15.50
C ASP A 68 12.64 7.74 -14.53
N ALA A 69 11.89 8.72 -15.04
CA ALA A 69 11.24 9.73 -14.23
C ALA A 69 10.17 9.10 -13.29
N LEU A 70 9.42 8.13 -13.80
CA LEU A 70 8.43 7.40 -12.99
C LEU A 70 9.08 6.47 -11.97
N ALA A 71 10.23 5.87 -12.30
CA ALA A 71 11.01 5.07 -11.38
C ALA A 71 11.56 5.93 -10.22
N GLN A 72 12.10 7.12 -10.52
CA GLN A 72 12.52 8.09 -9.49
C GLN A 72 11.37 8.48 -8.54
N ALA A 73 10.15 8.65 -9.08
CA ALA A 73 8.98 8.94 -8.27
C ALA A 73 8.59 7.77 -7.36
N ALA A 74 8.59 6.54 -7.90
CA ALA A 74 8.36 5.33 -7.10
C ALA A 74 9.41 5.20 -5.98
N ASP A 75 10.68 5.44 -6.29
CA ASP A 75 11.77 5.37 -5.31
C ASP A 75 11.65 6.44 -4.23
N SER A 76 11.11 7.61 -4.56
CA SER A 76 10.88 8.70 -3.61
C SER A 76 9.91 8.31 -2.50
N ILE A 77 8.85 7.55 -2.81
CA ILE A 77 7.90 7.07 -1.79
C ILE A 77 8.42 5.84 -1.05
N THR A 78 9.26 5.00 -1.66
CA THR A 78 9.85 3.82 -0.99
C THR A 78 11.16 4.10 -0.25
N ARG A 79 11.68 5.33 -0.32
CA ARG A 79 12.92 5.74 0.35
C ARG A 79 12.89 5.41 1.84
N ASP A 80 14.02 4.94 2.36
CA ASP A 80 14.17 4.67 3.79
C ASP A 80 14.01 5.95 4.63
N ARG A 81 13.19 5.84 5.66
CA ARG A 81 12.83 6.89 6.62
C ARG A 81 12.96 6.42 8.07
N SER A 82 13.65 5.30 8.29
CA SER A 82 13.93 4.71 9.62
C SER A 82 14.53 5.72 10.62
N ASN A 83 15.33 6.68 10.14
CA ASN A 83 15.95 7.74 10.94
C ASN A 83 14.99 8.88 11.35
N LEU A 84 13.75 8.91 10.85
CA LEU A 84 12.75 9.90 11.20
C LEU A 84 11.80 9.35 12.28
N SER A 85 11.19 10.25 13.07
CA SER A 85 10.04 9.85 13.86
C SER A 85 8.87 9.50 12.93
N LEU A 86 8.01 8.56 13.34
CA LEU A 86 6.82 8.16 12.56
C LEU A 86 6.01 9.37 12.08
N VAL A 87 5.74 10.35 12.96
CA VAL A 87 4.99 11.56 12.58
C VAL A 87 5.66 12.34 11.44
N LYS A 88 7.00 12.45 11.45
CA LYS A 88 7.75 13.13 10.39
C LYS A 88 7.77 12.31 9.09
N ALA A 89 7.99 11.00 9.19
CA ALA A 89 7.94 10.10 8.04
C ALA A 89 6.56 10.16 7.35
N ASN A 90 5.48 10.09 8.13
CA ASN A 90 4.10 10.19 7.63
C ASN A 90 3.83 11.53 6.97
N GLN A 91 4.31 12.63 7.57
CA GLN A 91 4.15 13.95 7.00
C GLN A 91 4.85 14.09 5.64
N GLU A 92 6.04 13.52 5.49
CA GLU A 92 6.75 13.49 4.21
C GLU A 92 6.01 12.67 3.16
N ILE A 93 5.61 11.43 3.49
CA ILE A 93 4.85 10.57 2.59
C ILE A 93 3.54 11.24 2.20
N TYR A 94 2.80 11.80 3.15
CA TYR A 94 1.54 12.51 2.89
C TYR A 94 1.74 13.66 1.90
N LYS A 95 2.80 14.46 2.06
CA LYS A 95 3.12 15.54 1.10
C LYS A 95 3.44 14.98 -0.28
N LEU A 96 4.26 13.93 -0.38
CA LEU A 96 4.57 13.29 -1.67
C LEU A 96 3.32 12.74 -2.37
N LEU A 97 2.41 12.14 -1.61
CA LEU A 97 1.19 11.57 -2.15
C LEU A 97 0.16 12.63 -2.58
N ARG A 98 -0.03 13.67 -1.76
CA ARG A 98 -0.96 14.77 -2.02
C ARG A 98 -0.43 15.72 -3.09
N ASP A 99 0.81 16.14 -2.93
CA ASP A 99 1.44 17.16 -3.77
C ASP A 99 2.19 16.53 -4.94
N GLY A 100 2.34 15.21 -5.03
CA GLY A 100 3.23 14.62 -6.02
C GLY A 100 4.70 14.88 -5.71
N VAL A 101 5.56 14.41 -6.60
CA VAL A 101 7.02 14.55 -6.47
C VAL A 101 7.61 15.20 -7.71
N ASN A 102 8.55 16.12 -7.50
CA ASN A 102 9.33 16.69 -8.60
C ASN A 102 10.46 15.73 -8.94
N VAL A 103 10.54 15.35 -10.21
CA VAL A 103 11.60 14.51 -10.76
C VAL A 103 12.34 15.27 -11.84
N SER A 104 13.65 15.12 -11.88
CA SER A 104 14.48 15.77 -12.88
C SER A 104 14.46 14.96 -14.17
N VAL A 105 14.08 15.62 -15.25
CA VAL A 105 13.95 15.04 -16.59
C VAL A 105 14.90 15.76 -17.53
N THR A 106 15.72 14.99 -18.25
CA THR A 106 16.52 15.53 -19.35
C THR A 106 15.63 15.65 -20.58
N LYS A 107 15.44 16.88 -21.05
CA LYS A 107 14.66 17.19 -22.25
C LYS A 107 15.47 16.88 -23.51
N ALA A 108 14.79 16.82 -24.65
CA ALA A 108 15.42 16.53 -25.95
C ALA A 108 16.50 17.56 -26.36
N ASN A 109 16.45 18.78 -25.81
CA ASN A 109 17.46 19.82 -26.02
C ASN A 109 18.68 19.69 -25.09
N GLY A 110 18.74 18.65 -24.24
CA GLY A 110 19.82 18.43 -23.27
C GLY A 110 19.66 19.19 -21.96
N GLU A 111 18.62 20.01 -21.80
CA GLU A 111 18.36 20.73 -20.55
C GLU A 111 17.67 19.83 -19.53
N THR A 112 18.06 19.96 -18.25
CA THR A 112 17.35 19.34 -17.14
C THR A 112 16.21 20.26 -16.72
N GLY A 113 14.98 19.72 -16.71
CA GLY A 113 13.82 20.39 -16.13
C GLY A 113 13.19 19.55 -15.03
N ASP A 114 12.45 20.19 -14.13
CA ASP A 114 11.68 19.49 -13.12
C ASP A 114 10.24 19.27 -13.62
N GLU A 115 9.79 18.02 -13.55
CA GLU A 115 8.43 17.63 -13.86
C GLU A 115 7.76 17.05 -12.61
N ARG A 116 6.47 17.32 -12.43
CA ARG A 116 5.72 16.87 -11.25
C ARG A 116 4.97 15.59 -11.56
N VAL A 117 5.30 14.52 -10.82
CA VAL A 117 4.64 13.21 -10.92
C VAL A 117 3.51 13.12 -9.89
N ARG A 118 2.29 12.82 -10.36
CA ARG A 118 1.13 12.54 -9.50
C ARG A 118 0.99 11.03 -9.23
N PHE A 119 0.56 10.68 -8.02
CA PHE A 119 0.36 9.28 -7.59
C PHE A 119 -1.09 8.79 -7.66
N PHE A 120 -2.05 9.71 -7.61
CA PHE A 120 -3.48 9.41 -7.64
C PHE A 120 -4.20 10.31 -8.64
N ASP A 121 -5.25 9.76 -9.26
CA ASP A 121 -6.27 10.53 -9.94
C ASP A 121 -7.26 11.06 -8.90
N PHE A 122 -7.14 12.31 -8.50
CA PHE A 122 -8.12 12.95 -7.62
C PHE A 122 -9.30 13.54 -8.39
N ASP A 123 -9.14 13.76 -9.70
CA ASP A 123 -10.17 14.34 -10.56
C ASP A 123 -11.20 13.26 -10.95
N ALA A 124 -10.72 12.04 -11.21
CA ALA A 124 -11.53 10.84 -11.44
C ALA A 124 -11.09 9.68 -10.51
N PRO A 125 -11.47 9.69 -9.21
CA PRO A 125 -10.99 8.70 -8.23
C PRO A 125 -11.24 7.24 -8.61
N ALA A 126 -12.32 6.97 -9.33
CA ALA A 126 -12.68 5.63 -9.82
C ALA A 126 -11.70 5.08 -10.87
N GLU A 127 -10.86 5.93 -11.49
CA GLU A 127 -9.87 5.53 -12.49
C GLU A 127 -8.56 5.04 -11.88
N ASN A 128 -8.41 5.13 -10.55
CA ASN A 128 -7.31 4.51 -9.84
C ASN A 128 -7.50 2.99 -9.76
N HIS A 129 -6.39 2.28 -9.63
CA HIS A 129 -6.40 0.84 -9.41
C HIS A 129 -6.57 0.52 -7.92
N PHE A 130 -7.66 -0.15 -7.56
CA PHE A 130 -7.94 -0.57 -6.19
C PHE A 130 -7.63 -2.05 -6.00
N LEU A 131 -6.93 -2.38 -4.91
CA LEU A 131 -6.60 -3.76 -4.58
C LEU A 131 -6.72 -4.01 -3.08
N CYS A 132 -7.46 -5.05 -2.72
CA CYS A 132 -7.60 -5.57 -1.38
C CYS A 132 -6.66 -6.77 -1.23
N VAL A 133 -5.72 -6.71 -0.30
CA VAL A 133 -4.85 -7.85 0.01
C VAL A 133 -5.17 -8.32 1.41
N SER A 134 -5.56 -9.59 1.55
CA SER A 134 -5.76 -10.19 2.87
C SER A 134 -4.57 -11.06 3.27
N GLN A 135 -4.38 -11.23 4.58
CA GLN A 135 -3.38 -12.13 5.18
C GLN A 135 -1.93 -11.83 4.74
N LEU A 136 -1.59 -10.56 4.51
CA LEU A 136 -0.27 -10.15 4.00
C LEU A 136 0.80 -10.21 5.08
N TRP A 137 1.83 -11.01 4.86
CA TRP A 137 3.04 -11.01 5.69
C TRP A 137 3.98 -9.86 5.31
N VAL A 138 4.38 -9.09 6.32
CA VAL A 138 5.35 -8.00 6.18
C VAL A 138 6.50 -8.20 7.16
N VAL A 139 7.71 -8.30 6.63
CA VAL A 139 8.95 -8.42 7.39
C VAL A 139 9.44 -7.01 7.74
N GLY A 140 9.38 -6.68 9.03
CA GLY A 140 10.00 -5.47 9.57
C GLY A 140 11.44 -5.69 9.99
N GLU A 141 12.06 -4.66 10.57
CA GLU A 141 13.46 -4.73 11.02
C GLU A 141 13.66 -5.72 12.17
N MET A 142 12.72 -5.76 13.12
CA MET A 142 12.81 -6.62 14.30
C MET A 142 11.79 -7.75 14.32
N TYR A 143 10.61 -7.53 13.72
CA TYR A 143 9.48 -8.46 13.81
C TYR A 143 8.78 -8.60 12.48
N THR A 144 8.30 -9.81 12.20
CA THR A 144 7.38 -10.07 11.09
C THR A 144 5.95 -10.02 11.59
N ARG A 145 5.05 -9.36 10.86
CA ARG A 145 3.62 -9.29 11.20
C ARG A 145 2.78 -9.65 9.99
N ARG A 146 1.62 -10.25 10.25
CA ARG A 146 0.61 -10.53 9.23
C ARG A 146 -0.56 -9.60 9.41
N ALA A 147 -0.78 -8.73 8.43
CA ALA A 147 -1.96 -7.89 8.37
C ALA A 147 -3.17 -8.69 7.91
N ASP A 148 -4.33 -8.49 8.56
CA ASP A 148 -5.57 -9.17 8.17
C ASP A 148 -6.03 -8.68 6.81
N VAL A 149 -6.22 -7.36 6.62
CA VAL A 149 -6.54 -6.77 5.31
C VAL A 149 -5.80 -5.43 5.12
N ILE A 150 -5.22 -5.22 3.95
CA ILE A 150 -4.66 -3.94 3.51
C ILE A 150 -5.32 -3.52 2.20
N LEU A 151 -5.76 -2.27 2.13
CA LEU A 151 -6.31 -1.66 0.93
C LEU A 151 -5.25 -0.79 0.25
N PHE A 152 -5.02 -1.09 -1.02
CA PHE A 152 -4.09 -0.42 -1.89
C PHE A 152 -4.81 0.44 -2.91
N VAL A 153 -4.24 1.60 -3.20
CA VAL A 153 -4.61 2.43 -4.35
C VAL A 153 -3.36 2.63 -5.18
N ASN A 154 -3.40 2.29 -6.47
CA ASN A 154 -2.25 2.33 -7.38
C ASN A 154 -1.01 1.62 -6.80
N GLY A 155 -1.20 0.53 -6.05
CA GLY A 155 -0.10 -0.21 -5.40
C GLY A 155 0.46 0.43 -4.13
N ILE A 156 -0.10 1.53 -3.64
CA ILE A 156 0.29 2.20 -2.40
C ILE A 156 -0.67 1.77 -1.28
N PRO A 157 -0.18 1.22 -0.15
CA PRO A 157 -1.03 0.83 0.97
C PRO A 157 -1.57 2.09 1.68
N LEU A 158 -2.89 2.24 1.77
CA LEU A 158 -3.52 3.41 2.39
C LEU A 158 -4.35 3.07 3.62
N VAL A 159 -4.88 1.86 3.72
CA VAL A 159 -5.72 1.44 4.84
C VAL A 159 -5.29 0.07 5.32
N LEU A 160 -4.96 -0.02 6.61
CA LEU A 160 -4.77 -1.27 7.33
C LEU A 160 -6.05 -1.55 8.13
N LEU A 161 -6.67 -2.69 7.89
CA LEU A 161 -7.83 -3.19 8.64
C LEU A 161 -7.37 -4.40 9.46
N GLU A 162 -7.38 -4.24 10.78
CA GLU A 162 -7.18 -5.33 11.73
C GLU A 162 -8.56 -5.86 12.17
N LEU A 163 -8.82 -7.14 11.96
CA LEU A 163 -10.12 -7.74 12.21
C LEU A 163 -10.10 -8.56 13.50
N LYS A 164 -11.23 -8.59 14.19
CA LYS A 164 -11.43 -9.38 15.41
C LYS A 164 -12.85 -9.92 15.44
N ALA A 165 -13.02 -11.11 16.00
CA ALA A 165 -14.33 -11.65 16.34
C ALA A 165 -15.14 -10.68 17.22
N SER A 166 -16.45 -10.66 16.97
CA SER A 166 -17.44 -9.74 17.54
C SER A 166 -17.58 -9.82 19.07
N HIS A 167 -17.17 -10.93 19.68
CA HIS A 167 -17.24 -11.17 21.11
C HIS A 167 -16.01 -10.67 21.90
N LYS A 168 -14.99 -10.11 21.24
CA LYS A 168 -13.78 -9.56 21.91
C LYS A 168 -13.91 -8.06 22.18
N SER A 169 -13.48 -7.64 23.38
CA SER A 169 -13.41 -6.23 23.77
C SER A 169 -12.53 -5.41 22.81
N LEU A 170 -13.14 -4.44 22.12
CA LEU A 170 -12.47 -3.51 21.20
C LEU A 170 -11.40 -2.64 21.90
N VAL A 171 -11.59 -2.33 23.19
CA VAL A 171 -10.72 -1.42 23.95
C VAL A 171 -9.37 -2.07 24.26
N ASP A 172 -9.38 -3.35 24.63
CA ASP A 172 -8.16 -4.12 24.90
C ASP A 172 -7.41 -4.44 23.60
N ALA A 173 -8.16 -4.71 22.52
CA ALA A 173 -7.61 -4.96 21.19
C ALA A 173 -6.90 -3.73 20.60
N HIS A 174 -7.45 -2.51 20.77
CA HIS A 174 -6.86 -1.28 20.26
C HIS A 174 -5.57 -0.89 21.01
N ARG A 175 -5.52 -1.08 22.34
CA ARG A 175 -4.38 -0.67 23.17
C ARG A 175 -3.11 -1.48 22.91
N VAL A 176 -3.23 -2.75 22.54
CA VAL A 176 -2.09 -3.67 22.34
C VAL A 176 -1.73 -3.81 20.86
N ASN A 177 -2.69 -3.98 19.94
CA ASN A 177 -2.35 -4.45 18.59
C ASN A 177 -1.83 -3.34 17.65
N ILE A 178 -2.52 -2.21 17.50
CA ILE A 178 -2.12 -1.18 16.51
C ILE A 178 -0.78 -0.51 16.89
N ARG A 179 -0.49 -0.40 18.19
CA ARG A 179 0.80 0.12 18.66
C ARG A 179 1.96 -0.81 18.27
N ASP A 180 1.75 -2.12 18.36
CA ASP A 180 2.75 -3.11 17.97
C ASP A 180 3.07 -3.04 16.48
N TYR A 181 2.07 -2.80 15.63
CA TYR A 181 2.28 -2.65 14.20
C TYR A 181 3.18 -1.46 13.86
N LYS A 182 3.02 -0.33 14.55
CA LYS A 182 3.85 0.87 14.34
C LYS A 182 5.33 0.63 14.66
N THR A 183 5.63 -0.26 15.60
CA THR A 183 7.01 -0.63 15.95
C THR A 183 7.52 -1.76 15.06
N ALA A 184 6.69 -2.76 14.78
CA ALA A 184 7.08 -3.95 14.04
C ALA A 184 7.24 -3.66 12.55
N ILE A 185 6.28 -2.97 11.93
CA ILE A 185 6.26 -2.68 10.49
C ILE A 185 5.98 -1.19 10.23
N PRO A 186 6.89 -0.29 10.66
CA PRO A 186 6.71 1.16 10.55
C PRO A 186 6.50 1.64 9.11
N LYS A 187 6.96 0.87 8.11
CA LYS A 187 6.80 1.19 6.68
C LYS A 187 5.34 1.26 6.22
N LEU A 188 4.38 0.68 6.96
CA LEU A 188 2.94 0.79 6.67
C LEU A 188 2.28 2.03 7.30
N PHE A 189 3.00 2.78 8.15
CA PHE A 189 2.44 3.90 8.88
C PHE A 189 2.99 5.21 8.37
#